data_AF-A0A1P8UC76-F1
#
_entry.id   AF-A0A1P8UC76-F1
#
_cell.length_a   1.000
_cell.length_b   1.000
_cell.length_c   1.000
_cell.angle_alpha   90.00
_cell.angle_beta   90.00
_cell.angle_gamma   90.00
#
_symmetry.space_group_name_H-M   'P 1'
#
loop_
_entity.id
_entity.type
_entity.pdbx_description
1 polymer ?
#
loop_
_entity_poly.entity_id
_entity_poly.type
_entity_poly.pdbx_seq_one_letter_code
_entity_poly.pdbx_strand_id
1 'polypeptide(L)' 'MSQNNASDVEKVTGIVAQVRGDIASGDADEVRHVLAQRLEQAGVALSDDEIDELTRQITTGD' A
#
# COMPACT_ATOMS: atom_id res chain seq x y z
N MET A 1 10.72 -22.05 -5.29
CA MET A 1 9.51 -21.31 -4.90
C MET A 1 9.78 -19.83 -5.08
N SER A 2 9.54 -19.29 -6.29
CA SER A 2 9.82 -17.88 -6.64
C SER A 2 8.57 -17.14 -7.15
N GLN A 3 7.42 -17.82 -7.12
CA GLN A 3 6.13 -17.29 -7.60
C GLN A 3 5.41 -16.43 -6.55
N ASN A 4 5.85 -16.42 -5.29
CA ASN A 4 5.19 -15.65 -4.23
C ASN A 4 5.51 -14.15 -4.36
N ASN A 5 6.80 -13.80 -4.49
CA ASN A 5 7.24 -12.40 -4.59
C ASN A 5 6.64 -11.64 -5.78
N ALA A 6 6.50 -12.27 -6.95
CA ALA A 6 5.93 -11.59 -8.13
C ALA A 6 4.45 -11.24 -7.89
N SER A 7 3.67 -12.20 -7.39
CA SER A 7 2.24 -11.99 -7.10
C SER A 7 2.00 -11.01 -5.96
N ASP A 8 2.89 -10.95 -4.97
CA ASP A 8 2.74 -10.00 -3.86
C ASP A 8 3.08 -8.57 -4.28
N VAL A 9 4.09 -8.36 -5.15
CA VAL A 9 4.37 -7.05 -5.75
C VAL A 9 3.18 -6.55 -6.60
N GLU A 10 2.56 -7.44 -7.39
CA GLU A 10 1.38 -7.10 -8.18
C GLU A 10 0.19 -6.70 -7.29
N LYS A 11 -0.04 -7.41 -6.18
CA LYS A 11 -1.07 -7.04 -5.19
C LYS A 11 -0.80 -5.69 -4.54
N VAL A 12 0.43 -5.46 -4.08
CA VAL A 12 0.84 -4.19 -3.45
C VAL A 12 0.59 -3.04 -4.42
N THR A 13 1.03 -3.18 -5.66
CA THR A 13 0.84 -2.16 -6.70
C THR A 13 -0.64 -1.84 -6.93
N GLY A 14 -1.49 -2.86 -7.01
CA GLY A 14 -2.93 -2.69 -7.16
C GLY A 14 -3.58 -2.01 -5.96
N ILE A 15 -3.19 -2.39 -4.75
CA ILE A 15 -3.68 -1.79 -3.50
C ILE A 15 -3.29 -0.32 -3.43
N VAL A 16 -2.02 0.01 -3.69
CA VAL A 16 -1.51 1.39 -3.69
C VAL A 16 -2.28 2.27 -4.66
N ALA A 17 -2.51 1.80 -5.88
CA ALA A 17 -3.29 2.53 -6.89
C ALA A 17 -4.74 2.75 -6.44
N GLN A 18 -5.36 1.75 -5.80
CA GLN A 18 -6.71 1.86 -5.27
C GLN A 18 -6.79 2.87 -4.12
N VAL A 19 -5.87 2.79 -3.15
CA VAL A 19 -5.80 3.72 -2.00
C VAL A 19 -5.57 5.15 -2.48
N ARG A 20 -4.71 5.37 -3.48
CA ARG A 20 -4.47 6.68 -4.10
C ARG A 20 -5.75 7.25 -4.76
N GLY A 21 -6.58 6.40 -5.35
CA GLY A 21 -7.87 6.80 -5.92
C GLY A 21 -8.96 7.07 -4.86
N ASP A 22 -9.00 6.24 -3.82
CA ASP A 22 -9.99 6.33 -2.73
C ASP A 22 -9.70 7.55 -1.82
N ILE A 23 -8.43 7.91 -1.61
CA ILE A 23 -7.96 8.93 -0.65
C ILE A 23 -7.11 9.99 -1.37
N ALA A 24 -7.65 10.55 -2.46
CA ALA A 24 -6.95 11.53 -3.30
C ALA A 24 -6.56 12.85 -2.58
N SER A 25 -6.96 13.06 -1.31
CA SER A 25 -6.73 14.31 -0.57
C SER A 25 -6.65 14.13 0.96
N GLY A 26 -6.48 12.90 1.46
CA GLY A 26 -6.42 12.63 2.90
C GLY A 26 -5.04 12.87 3.51
N ASP A 27 -5.01 13.07 4.83
CA ASP A 27 -3.78 13.17 5.62
C ASP A 27 -2.96 11.86 5.55
N ALA A 28 -1.63 11.97 5.68
CA ALA A 28 -0.73 10.81 5.56
C ALA A 28 -1.06 9.68 6.55
N ASP A 29 -1.48 10.01 7.77
CA ASP A 29 -1.94 9.03 8.76
C ASP A 29 -3.17 8.23 8.30
N GLU A 30 -4.11 8.88 7.61
CA GLU A 30 -5.31 8.21 7.09
C GLU A 30 -4.95 7.28 5.93
N VAL A 31 -4.09 7.75 5.01
CA VAL A 31 -3.55 6.94 3.92
C VAL A 31 -2.83 5.71 4.47
N ARG A 32 -1.98 5.90 5.48
CA ARG A 32 -1.23 4.82 6.14
C ARG A 32 -2.16 3.79 6.76
N HIS A 33 -3.17 4.24 7.49
CA HIS A 33 -4.13 3.36 8.15
C HIS A 33 -4.91 2.51 7.13
N VAL A 34 -5.42 3.12 6.07
CA VAL A 34 -6.18 2.41 5.05
C VAL A 34 -5.28 1.47 4.24
N LEU A 35 -4.06 1.90 3.90
CA LEU A 35 -3.08 1.05 3.21
C LEU A 35 -2.75 -0.20 4.03
N ALA A 36 -2.43 -0.05 5.32
CA ALA A 36 -2.13 -1.17 6.22
C ALA A 36 -3.31 -2.16 6.29
N GLN A 37 -4.54 -1.66 6.44
CA GLN A 37 -5.74 -2.51 6.50
C GLN A 37 -5.94 -3.29 5.19
N ARG A 38 -5.69 -2.68 4.03
CA ARG A 38 -5.84 -3.33 2.72
C ARG A 38 -4.78 -4.41 2.49
N LEU A 39 -3.54 -4.15 2.88
CA LEU A 39 -2.45 -5.11 2.80
C LEU A 39 -2.75 -6.36 3.65
N GLU A 40 -3.23 -6.17 4.88
CA GLU A 40 -3.65 -7.26 5.76
C GLU A 40 -4.80 -8.08 5.14
N GLN A 41 -5.83 -7.42 4.59
CA GLN A 41 -6.94 -8.08 3.90
C GLN A 41 -6.50 -8.89 2.67
N ALA A 42 -5.45 -8.44 1.98
CA ALA A 42 -4.86 -9.13 0.85
C ALA A 42 -3.87 -10.24 1.25
N GLY A 43 -3.62 -10.42 2.56
CA GLY A 43 -2.64 -11.36 3.10
C GLY A 43 -1.20 -10.97 2.78
N VAL A 44 -0.94 -9.68 2.54
CA VAL A 44 0.41 -9.15 2.29
C VAL A 44 0.96 -8.63 3.62
N ALA A 45 2.02 -9.29 4.10
CA ALA A 45 2.77 -8.82 5.25
C ALA A 45 3.89 -7.90 4.77
N LEU A 46 3.76 -6.60 5.05
CA LEU A 46 4.82 -5.61 4.87
C LEU A 46 5.29 -5.10 6.23
N SER A 47 6.56 -4.67 6.26
CA SER A 47 7.12 -4.01 7.43
C SER A 47 6.56 -2.61 7.57
N ASP A 48 6.57 -2.07 8.78
CA ASP A 48 6.07 -0.73 9.09
C ASP A 48 6.80 0.34 8.24
N ASP A 49 8.11 0.19 8.05
CA ASP A 49 8.94 1.04 7.18
C ASP A 49 8.50 0.99 5.70
N GLU A 50 8.09 -0.18 5.20
CA GLU A 50 7.62 -0.35 3.82
C GLU A 50 6.25 0.31 3.63
N ILE A 51 5.37 0.21 4.63
CA ILE A 51 4.07 0.86 4.62
C ILE A 51 4.23 2.38 4.65
N ASP A 52 5.18 2.91 5.42
CA ASP A 52 5.49 4.34 5.47
C ASP A 52 6.02 4.86 4.13
N GLU A 53 6.91 4.12 3.47
CA GLU A 53 7.42 4.50 2.15
C GLU A 53 6.32 4.51 1.09
N LEU A 54 5.44 3.50 1.08
CA LEU A 54 4.29 3.46 0.17
C LEU A 54 3.28 4.58 0.46
N THR A 55 3.03 4.89 1.74
CA THR A 55 2.19 6.02 2.16
C THR A 55 2.76 7.34 1.62
N ARG A 56 4.08 7.49 1.69
CA ARG A 56 4.77 8.66 1.17
C ARG A 56 4.66 8.77 -0.35
N GLN A 57 4.75 7.66 -1.09
CA GLN A 57 4.53 7.64 -2.54
C GLN A 57 3.11 8.08 -2.89
N ILE A 58 2.09 7.57 -2.19
CA ILE A 58 0.69 7.92 -2.42
C ILE A 58 0.44 9.41 -2.18
N THR A 59 0.97 9.95 -1.07
CA THR A 59 0.76 11.35 -0.65
C THR A 59 1.59 12.36 -1.44
N THR A 60 2.80 11.98 -1.88
CA THR A 60 3.69 12.86 -2.66
C THR A 60 3.39 12.79 -4.16
N GLY A 61 2.78 11.70 -4.61
CA GLY A 61 2.26 11.55 -5.97
C GLY A 61 3.27 11.15 -7.04
N ASP A 62 4.45 10.63 -6.65
CA ASP A 62 5.42 10.04 -7.59
C ASP A 62 4.83 8.85 -8.36
#